data_AF-J9B042-F1
#
_entry.id   AF-J9B042-F1
#
_cell.length_a   1.000
_cell.length_b   1.000
_cell.length_c   1.000
_cell.angle_alpha   90.00
_cell.angle_beta   90.00
_cell.angle_gamma   90.00
#
_symmetry.space_group_name_H-M   'P 1'
#
loop_
_entity.id
_entity.type
_entity.pdbx_description
1 polymer ?
#
loop_
_entity_poly.entity_id
_entity_poly.type
_entity_poly.pdbx_seq_one_letter_code
_entity_poly.pdbx_strand_id
1 'polypeptide(L)'
;MVVFFEQVEPSLTIAASLATSSPFTNRSFREPDVLDRRKNIMSDDGDPFALINAYREFVEVQAERDDIRRWGREKGIDVQRMYEIRQLRRQFKELLEHSGILEAENDMDSRERRINAGDRKRLNELKKDARCEVKKRKVLKPEAHFDTLMDSEANKYNLTAIIFGNLSLMDNVQALEFYMENRESGIRNILKSHRLNDATFSILKFIVTAGVHPQYAILDQYNSYKVGNELFAHTRRKPFAALHPNSCLALLPESLDYDRSDKVILYFLLFLLE
;
A
#
# COMPACT_ATOMS: atom_id res chain seq x y z
N MET A 1 13.02 12.42 13.38
CA MET A 1 13.83 12.36 12.15
C MET A 1 12.98 12.54 10.90
N VAL A 2 11.86 11.83 10.74
CA VAL A 2 10.94 11.93 9.58
C VAL A 2 10.47 13.37 9.29
N VAL A 3 10.15 14.13 10.34
CA VAL A 3 9.55 15.48 10.18
C VAL A 3 10.55 16.55 9.76
N PHE A 4 11.85 16.31 9.93
CA PHE A 4 12.89 17.27 9.51
C PHE A 4 13.07 17.38 8.00
N PHE A 5 12.55 16.43 7.22
CA PHE A 5 12.83 16.32 5.79
C PHE A 5 11.64 16.63 4.87
N GLU A 6 10.54 17.19 5.40
CA GLU A 6 9.29 17.49 4.65
C GLU A 6 8.63 16.28 3.96
N GLN A 7 9.22 15.07 4.04
CA GLN A 7 8.71 13.83 3.44
C GLN A 7 7.82 13.03 4.42
N VAL A 8 6.92 13.73 5.12
CA VAL A 8 6.09 13.14 6.18
C VAL A 8 5.12 12.10 5.60
N GLU A 9 4.41 12.46 4.53
CA GLU A 9 3.41 11.59 3.90
C GLU A 9 3.99 10.24 3.43
N PRO A 10 5.00 10.17 2.53
CA PRO A 10 5.54 8.88 2.10
C PRO A 10 6.16 8.08 3.26
N SER A 11 6.76 8.75 4.26
CA SER A 11 7.31 8.09 5.44
C SER A 11 6.22 7.45 6.32
N LEU A 12 5.07 8.10 6.48
CA LEU A 12 3.91 7.53 7.17
C LEU A 12 3.39 6.29 6.44
N THR A 13 3.40 6.29 5.10
CA THR A 13 3.02 5.13 4.28
C THR A 13 3.91 3.95 4.54
N ILE A 14 5.24 4.16 4.54
CA ILE A 14 6.21 3.11 4.86
C ILE A 14 6.02 2.63 6.30
N ALA A 15 5.89 3.53 7.27
CA ALA A 15 5.71 3.13 8.67
C ALA A 15 4.42 2.29 8.87
N ALA A 16 3.32 2.70 8.25
CA ALA A 16 2.05 1.98 8.33
C ALA A 16 2.07 0.64 7.59
N SER A 17 2.78 0.55 6.46
CA SER A 17 2.91 -0.68 5.70
C SER A 17 3.82 -1.69 6.41
N LEU A 18 4.88 -1.22 7.08
CA LEU A 18 5.74 -2.06 7.93
C LEU A 18 5.03 -2.54 9.20
N ALA A 19 4.09 -1.76 9.73
CA ALA A 19 3.29 -2.12 10.90
C ALA A 19 2.14 -3.11 10.59
N THR A 20 1.82 -3.31 9.31
CA THR A 20 0.76 -4.19 8.83
C THR A 20 1.37 -5.39 8.10
N SER A 21 0.61 -6.48 7.95
CA SER A 21 0.99 -7.53 7.01
C SER A 21 1.04 -7.00 5.57
N SER A 22 1.87 -7.59 4.73
CA SER A 22 1.98 -7.25 3.31
C SER A 22 0.59 -7.20 2.63
N PRO A 23 0.29 -6.15 1.84
CA PRO A 23 -0.96 -6.04 1.12
C PRO A 23 -1.01 -6.92 -0.14
N PHE A 24 0.11 -7.55 -0.53
CA PHE A 24 0.16 -8.42 -1.72
C PHE A 24 -0.34 -9.83 -1.39
N THR A 25 -1.27 -10.34 -2.19
CA THR A 25 -1.88 -11.66 -1.98
C THR A 25 -0.99 -12.78 -2.53
N ASN A 26 -1.06 -13.99 -1.97
CA ASN A 26 -0.33 -15.15 -2.52
C ASN A 26 -0.70 -15.47 -3.98
N ARG A 27 -1.94 -15.17 -4.38
CA ARG A 27 -2.40 -15.28 -5.77
C ARG A 27 -1.55 -14.42 -6.72
N SER A 28 -1.17 -13.22 -6.26
CA SER A 28 -0.39 -12.27 -7.06
C SER A 28 1.00 -12.77 -7.43
N PHE A 29 1.52 -13.81 -6.76
CA PHE A 29 2.82 -14.41 -7.05
C PHE A 29 2.72 -15.71 -7.86
N ARG A 30 1.51 -16.26 -8.05
CA ARG A 30 1.28 -17.52 -8.78
C ARG A 30 0.81 -17.29 -10.21
N GLU A 31 0.04 -16.24 -10.44
CA GLU A 31 -0.57 -15.96 -11.74
C GLU A 31 0.32 -15.00 -12.57
N PRO A 32 0.79 -15.41 -13.76
CA PRO A 32 1.69 -14.60 -14.58
C PRO A 32 1.03 -13.29 -15.03
N ASP A 33 -0.25 -13.31 -15.37
CA ASP A 33 -0.99 -12.12 -15.79
C ASP A 33 -1.06 -11.05 -14.68
N VAL A 34 -1.16 -11.48 -13.42
CA VAL A 34 -1.21 -10.57 -12.26
C VAL A 34 0.18 -10.01 -11.98
N LEU A 35 1.22 -10.83 -12.12
CA LEU A 35 2.62 -10.39 -12.05
C LEU A 35 2.90 -9.29 -13.07
N ASP A 36 2.47 -9.48 -14.32
CA ASP A 36 2.65 -8.50 -15.40
C ASP A 36 1.94 -7.17 -15.11
N ARG A 37 0.68 -7.21 -14.65
CA ARG A 37 -0.07 -5.99 -14.27
C ARG A 37 0.54 -5.26 -13.08
N ARG A 38 1.27 -5.97 -12.22
CA ARG A 38 1.92 -5.43 -11.03
C ARG A 38 3.30 -4.84 -11.31
N LYS A 39 3.93 -5.14 -12.46
CA LYS A 39 5.27 -4.63 -12.80
C LYS A 39 5.42 -3.12 -12.59
N ASN A 40 4.38 -2.34 -12.90
CA ASN A 40 4.38 -0.88 -12.74
C ASN A 40 4.42 -0.41 -11.27
N ILE A 41 3.99 -1.24 -10.33
CA ILE A 41 3.99 -0.94 -8.89
C ILE A 41 5.34 -1.31 -8.28
N MET A 42 5.97 -2.38 -8.76
CA MET A 42 7.26 -2.85 -8.27
C MET A 42 8.34 -1.81 -8.52
N SER A 43 9.28 -1.69 -7.58
CA SER A 43 10.36 -0.71 -7.64
C SER A 43 11.71 -1.42 -7.54
N ASP A 44 12.66 -0.97 -8.36
CA ASP A 44 14.04 -1.46 -8.38
C ASP A 44 14.79 -1.19 -7.07
N ASP A 45 14.32 -0.22 -6.26
CA ASP A 45 14.96 0.15 -5.01
C ASP A 45 14.37 -0.58 -3.79
N GLY A 46 13.41 -1.49 -4.01
CA GLY A 46 12.94 -2.46 -3.00
C GLY A 46 11.47 -2.34 -2.57
N ASP A 47 11.08 -3.22 -1.65
CA ASP A 47 9.70 -3.40 -1.21
C ASP A 47 9.05 -2.15 -0.58
N PRO A 48 9.72 -1.35 0.26
CA PRO A 48 9.11 -0.13 0.82
C PRO A 48 8.63 0.87 -0.24
N PHE A 49 9.36 0.97 -1.35
CA PHE A 49 9.00 1.87 -2.46
C PHE A 49 7.87 1.31 -3.31
N ALA A 50 7.81 -0.01 -3.49
CA ALA A 50 6.66 -0.66 -4.09
C ALA A 50 5.37 -0.43 -3.28
N LEU A 51 5.46 -0.39 -1.94
CA LEU A 51 4.32 -0.09 -1.07
C LEU A 51 3.85 1.37 -1.19
N ILE A 52 4.78 2.32 -1.38
CA ILE A 52 4.45 3.73 -1.69
C ILE A 52 3.67 3.80 -3.01
N ASN A 53 4.16 3.13 -4.05
CA ASN A 53 3.50 3.09 -5.36
C ASN A 53 2.12 2.45 -5.28
N ALA A 54 1.99 1.34 -4.56
CA ALA A 54 0.72 0.64 -4.38
C ALA A 54 -0.32 1.50 -3.64
N TYR A 55 0.10 2.20 -2.58
CA TYR A 55 -0.77 3.11 -1.85
C TYR A 55 -1.15 4.33 -2.69
N ARG A 56 -0.24 4.83 -3.53
CA ARG A 56 -0.53 5.91 -4.47
C ARG A 56 -1.59 5.51 -5.49
N GLU A 57 -1.42 4.38 -6.20
CA GLU A 57 -2.44 3.87 -7.13
C GLU A 57 -3.79 3.68 -6.40
N PHE A 58 -3.79 3.17 -5.17
CA PHE A 58 -5.01 3.05 -4.36
C PHE A 58 -5.72 4.40 -4.16
N VAL A 59 -4.96 5.45 -3.86
CA VAL A 59 -5.48 6.82 -3.69
C VAL A 59 -5.97 7.41 -5.02
N GLU A 60 -5.32 7.08 -6.15
CA GLU A 60 -5.75 7.50 -7.50
C GLU A 60 -7.11 6.88 -7.85
N VAL A 61 -7.26 5.56 -7.69
CA VAL A 61 -8.53 4.84 -7.94
C VAL A 61 -9.65 5.37 -7.03
N GLN A 62 -9.33 5.65 -5.77
CA GLN A 62 -10.28 6.27 -4.83
C GLN A 62 -10.67 7.67 -5.27
N ALA A 63 -9.75 8.46 -5.82
CA ALA A 63 -10.03 9.81 -6.30
C ALA A 63 -10.96 9.80 -7.52
N GLU A 64 -10.77 8.84 -8.43
CA GLU A 64 -11.54 8.66 -9.67
C GLU A 64 -12.92 8.02 -9.44
N ARG A 65 -13.20 7.50 -8.23
CA ARG A 65 -14.40 6.71 -7.87
C ARG A 65 -14.54 5.42 -8.68
N ASP A 66 -13.41 4.86 -9.09
CA ASP A 66 -13.36 3.61 -9.82
C ASP A 66 -13.54 2.40 -8.89
N ASP A 67 -13.79 1.23 -9.47
CA ASP A 67 -14.02 0.00 -8.70
C ASP A 67 -12.71 -0.49 -8.05
N ILE A 68 -12.52 -0.10 -6.79
CA ILE A 68 -11.38 -0.48 -5.94
C ILE A 68 -11.25 -2.00 -5.81
N ARG A 69 -12.36 -2.76 -5.81
CA ARG A 69 -12.30 -4.22 -5.71
C ARG A 69 -11.77 -4.82 -7.00
N ARG A 70 -12.15 -4.27 -8.15
CA ARG A 70 -11.60 -4.67 -9.45
C ARG A 70 -10.10 -4.37 -9.50
N TRP A 71 -9.68 -3.17 -9.10
CA TRP A 71 -8.26 -2.83 -9.00
C TRP A 71 -7.49 -3.82 -8.11
N GLY A 72 -8.01 -4.13 -6.92
CA GLY A 72 -7.40 -5.10 -6.02
C GLY A 72 -7.25 -6.50 -6.62
N ARG A 73 -8.26 -6.98 -7.37
CA ARG A 73 -8.19 -8.27 -8.08
C ARG A 73 -7.17 -8.25 -9.23
N GLU A 74 -7.19 -7.21 -10.05
CA GLU A 74 -6.31 -7.10 -11.22
C GLU A 74 -4.83 -6.95 -10.83
N LYS A 75 -4.55 -6.23 -9.75
CA LYS A 75 -3.19 -6.02 -9.21
C LYS A 75 -2.76 -7.07 -8.17
N GLY A 76 -3.69 -7.92 -7.72
CA GLY A 76 -3.44 -8.93 -6.69
C GLY A 76 -3.19 -8.34 -5.29
N ILE A 77 -3.82 -7.21 -4.99
CA ILE A 77 -3.70 -6.46 -3.73
C ILE A 77 -4.94 -6.67 -2.88
N ASP A 78 -4.75 -6.95 -1.59
CA ASP A 78 -5.83 -6.99 -0.61
C ASP A 78 -6.26 -5.56 -0.25
N VAL A 79 -7.44 -5.19 -0.74
CA VAL A 79 -8.06 -3.88 -0.51
C VAL A 79 -8.26 -3.61 0.99
N GLN A 80 -8.58 -4.64 1.78
CA GLN A 80 -8.78 -4.47 3.22
C GLN A 80 -7.49 -3.99 3.89
N ARG A 81 -6.33 -4.52 3.47
CA ARG A 81 -5.01 -4.08 3.97
C ARG A 81 -4.70 -2.64 3.60
N MET A 82 -5.12 -2.17 2.43
CA MET A 82 -4.96 -0.75 2.06
C MET A 82 -5.75 0.19 2.97
N TYR A 83 -6.97 -0.20 3.36
CA TYR A 83 -7.75 0.57 4.34
C TYR A 83 -7.12 0.53 5.75
N GLU A 84 -6.53 -0.60 6.16
CA GLU A 84 -5.77 -0.68 7.42
C GLU A 84 -4.54 0.24 7.41
N ILE A 85 -3.75 0.20 6.33
CA ILE A 85 -2.61 1.10 6.13
C ILE A 85 -3.08 2.55 6.21
N ARG A 86 -4.14 2.91 5.49
CA ARG A 86 -4.74 4.26 5.57
C ARG A 86 -5.08 4.67 7.00
N GLN A 87 -5.70 3.77 7.76
CA GLN A 87 -6.12 4.04 9.13
C GLN A 87 -4.91 4.22 10.07
N LEU A 88 -3.85 3.42 9.90
CA LEU A 88 -2.61 3.56 10.67
C LEU A 88 -1.85 4.85 10.32
N ARG A 89 -1.80 5.23 9.03
CA ARG A 89 -1.19 6.51 8.60
C ARG A 89 -1.84 7.69 9.33
N ARG A 90 -3.18 7.68 9.44
CA ARG A 90 -3.92 8.69 10.19
C ARG A 90 -3.54 8.70 11.67
N GLN A 91 -3.51 7.53 12.31
CA GLN A 91 -3.15 7.43 13.73
C GLN A 91 -1.73 7.91 13.99
N PHE A 92 -0.77 7.56 13.14
CA PHE A 92 0.60 8.04 13.26
C PHE A 92 0.71 9.55 13.05
N LYS A 93 -0.01 10.10 12.06
CA LYS A 93 -0.08 11.56 11.85
C LYS A 93 -0.66 12.27 13.07
N GLU A 94 -1.79 11.80 13.58
CA GLU A 94 -2.42 12.34 14.79
C GLU A 94 -1.41 12.29 15.97
N LEU A 95 -0.72 11.18 16.21
CA LEU A 95 0.27 11.09 17.28
C LEU A 95 1.42 12.11 17.12
N LEU A 96 1.90 12.34 15.89
CA LEU A 96 2.93 13.33 15.62
C LEU A 96 2.44 14.76 15.86
N GLU A 97 1.19 15.07 15.50
CA GLU A 97 0.55 16.36 15.80
C GLU A 97 0.38 16.57 17.31
N HIS A 98 -0.11 15.57 18.04
CA HIS A 98 -0.28 15.65 19.50
C HIS A 98 1.06 15.80 20.24
N SER A 99 2.14 15.24 19.70
CA SER A 99 3.49 15.41 20.26
C SER A 99 4.11 16.78 19.97
N GLY A 100 3.48 17.61 19.13
CA GLY A 100 3.99 18.91 18.70
C GLY A 100 5.17 18.82 17.73
N ILE A 101 5.47 17.62 17.20
CA ILE A 101 6.53 17.43 16.19
C ILE A 101 6.02 17.90 14.83
N LEU A 102 4.75 17.64 14.51
CA LEU A 102 4.09 18.11 13.30
C LEU A 102 3.13 19.25 13.64
N GLU A 103 3.19 20.35 12.89
CA GLU A 103 2.18 21.40 13.00
C GLU A 103 0.86 20.89 12.40
N ALA A 104 -0.21 20.99 13.19
CA ALA A 104 -1.53 20.61 12.70
C ALA A 104 -2.00 21.63 11.67
N GLU A 105 -2.42 21.17 10.48
CA GLU A 105 -3.05 21.97 9.44
C GLU A 105 -4.47 22.38 9.87
N ASN A 106 -4.56 23.25 10.87
CA ASN A 106 -5.82 23.69 11.48
C ASN A 106 -6.17 25.13 11.07
N ASP A 107 -6.25 25.40 9.77
CA ASP A 107 -6.86 26.65 9.29
C ASP A 107 -8.32 26.40 8.87
N MET A 108 -9.11 25.94 9.85
CA MET A 108 -10.48 25.49 9.64
C MET A 108 -11.49 26.55 10.06
N ASP A 109 -12.11 27.21 9.07
CA ASP A 109 -13.13 28.21 9.31
C ASP A 109 -14.30 27.65 10.15
N SER A 110 -14.86 28.49 11.00
CA SER A 110 -16.00 28.18 11.88
C SER A 110 -17.22 27.64 11.14
N ARG A 111 -17.39 27.99 9.85
CA ARG A 111 -18.44 27.49 8.97
C ARG A 111 -18.17 26.03 8.55
N GLU A 112 -16.92 25.74 8.19
CA GLU A 112 -16.52 24.42 7.73
C GLU A 112 -16.53 23.40 8.88
N ARG A 113 -16.20 23.83 10.11
CA ARG A 113 -16.39 23.00 11.32
C ARG A 113 -17.84 22.54 11.53
N ARG A 114 -18.82 23.39 11.26
CA ARG A 114 -20.25 23.05 11.39
C ARG A 114 -20.71 22.05 10.31
N ILE A 115 -20.24 22.22 9.08
CA ILE A 115 -20.54 21.29 7.97
C ILE A 115 -19.97 19.90 8.29
N ASN A 116 -18.70 19.84 8.70
CA ASN A 116 -18.04 18.59 9.06
C ASN A 116 -18.74 17.84 10.20
N ALA A 117 -19.28 18.56 11.18
CA ALA A 117 -20.05 17.94 12.27
C ALA A 117 -21.35 17.28 11.77
N GLY A 118 -22.04 17.93 10.81
CA GLY A 118 -23.21 17.37 10.14
C GLY A 118 -22.88 16.13 9.31
N ASP A 119 -21.83 16.22 8.49
CA ASP A 119 -21.39 15.11 7.64
C ASP A 119 -20.91 13.91 8.48
N ARG A 120 -20.20 14.15 9.57
CA ARG A 120 -19.80 13.11 10.53
C ARG A 120 -21.02 12.40 11.13
N LYS A 121 -22.08 13.14 11.45
CA LYS A 121 -23.32 12.56 11.99
C LYS A 121 -23.99 11.67 10.95
N ARG A 122 -24.11 12.14 9.70
CA ARG A 122 -24.68 11.37 8.58
C ARG A 122 -23.87 10.10 8.30
N LEU A 123 -22.54 10.20 8.33
CA LEU A 123 -21.66 9.06 8.16
C LEU A 123 -21.83 8.03 9.29
N ASN A 124 -22.00 8.49 10.53
CA ASN A 124 -22.28 7.60 11.67
C ASN A 124 -23.65 6.91 11.56
N GLU A 125 -24.64 7.57 10.99
CA GLU A 125 -25.95 6.96 10.70
C GLU A 125 -25.79 5.87 9.63
N LEU A 126 -25.13 6.16 8.51
CA LEU A 126 -24.83 5.16 7.47
C LEU A 126 -24.02 3.97 8.00
N LYS A 127 -23.07 4.20 8.92
CA LYS A 127 -22.34 3.12 9.60
C LYS A 127 -23.23 2.23 10.44
N LYS A 128 -24.24 2.80 11.11
CA LYS A 128 -25.21 2.04 11.89
C LYS A 128 -26.07 1.21 10.95
N ASP A 129 -26.57 1.82 9.87
CA ASP A 129 -27.40 1.14 8.88
C ASP A 129 -26.63 -0.01 8.21
N ALA A 130 -25.37 0.20 7.84
CA ALA A 130 -24.52 -0.84 7.28
C ALA A 130 -24.23 -1.99 8.26
N ARG A 131 -24.15 -1.72 9.57
CA ARG A 131 -24.04 -2.78 10.58
C ARG A 131 -25.35 -3.54 10.76
N CYS A 132 -26.48 -2.85 10.61
CA CYS A 132 -27.83 -3.41 10.72
C CYS A 132 -28.28 -4.16 9.46
N GLU A 133 -27.65 -3.92 8.30
CA GLU A 133 -27.84 -4.77 7.13
C GLU A 133 -27.45 -6.21 7.50
N VAL A 134 -28.47 -7.06 7.64
CA VAL A 134 -28.31 -8.47 7.99
C VAL A 134 -27.38 -9.10 6.97
N LYS A 135 -26.18 -9.50 7.41
CA LYS A 135 -25.24 -10.26 6.58
C LYS A 135 -25.99 -11.49 6.07
N LYS A 136 -26.37 -11.49 4.79
CA LYS A 136 -27.02 -12.64 4.16
C LYS A 136 -26.13 -13.85 4.41
N ARG A 137 -26.71 -14.90 5.03
CA ARG A 137 -25.98 -16.13 5.34
C ARG A 137 -25.38 -16.66 4.04
N LYS A 138 -24.06 -16.64 3.92
CA LYS A 138 -23.35 -17.20 2.77
C LYS A 138 -23.50 -18.72 2.86
N VAL A 139 -24.31 -19.29 1.98
CA VAL A 139 -24.46 -20.74 1.84
C VAL A 139 -23.49 -21.20 0.77
N LEU A 140 -22.56 -22.08 1.14
CA LEU A 140 -21.63 -22.69 0.20
C LEU A 140 -22.42 -23.59 -0.75
N LYS A 141 -22.32 -23.33 -2.05
CA LYS A 141 -22.95 -24.15 -3.09
C LYS A 141 -21.94 -25.23 -3.51
N PRO A 142 -22.27 -26.53 -3.39
CA PRO A 142 -21.32 -27.61 -3.65
C PRO A 142 -20.77 -27.65 -5.08
N GLU A 143 -21.51 -27.09 -6.05
CA GLU A 143 -21.21 -27.12 -7.48
C GLU A 143 -20.41 -25.90 -7.97
N ALA A 144 -20.12 -24.95 -7.08
CA ALA A 144 -19.46 -23.71 -7.45
C ALA A 144 -17.97 -23.77 -7.09
N HIS A 145 -17.13 -24.04 -8.10
CA HIS A 145 -15.67 -23.97 -7.96
C HIS A 145 -15.25 -22.55 -7.55
N PHE A 146 -14.23 -22.43 -6.69
CA PHE A 146 -13.80 -21.15 -6.10
C PHE A 146 -13.53 -20.08 -7.16
N ASP A 147 -12.86 -20.46 -8.27
CA ASP A 147 -12.58 -19.56 -9.38
C ASP A 147 -13.85 -19.13 -10.14
N THR A 148 -14.80 -20.05 -10.33
CA THR A 148 -16.08 -19.75 -10.98
C THR A 148 -16.95 -18.84 -10.11
N LEU A 149 -16.89 -18.93 -8.79
CA LEU A 149 -17.57 -18.00 -7.87
C LEU A 149 -17.01 -16.58 -7.98
N MET A 150 -15.69 -16.44 -8.05
CA MET A 150 -15.03 -15.14 -8.18
C MET A 150 -15.30 -14.48 -9.54
N ASP A 151 -15.30 -15.26 -10.62
CA ASP A 151 -15.62 -14.78 -11.97
C ASP A 151 -17.12 -14.51 -12.19
N SER A 152 -18.00 -15.33 -11.62
CA SER A 152 -19.44 -15.12 -11.71
C SER A 152 -19.92 -13.96 -10.83
N GLU A 153 -19.28 -13.71 -9.69
CA GLU A 153 -19.45 -12.47 -8.94
C GLU A 153 -19.02 -11.28 -9.81
N ALA A 154 -17.82 -11.29 -10.42
CA ALA A 154 -17.34 -10.23 -11.30
C ALA A 154 -18.27 -9.96 -12.51
N ASN A 155 -18.77 -10.99 -13.20
CA ASN A 155 -19.70 -10.82 -14.32
C ASN A 155 -21.09 -10.35 -13.89
N LYS A 156 -21.55 -10.76 -12.70
CA LYS A 156 -22.80 -10.26 -12.13
C LYS A 156 -22.65 -8.79 -11.73
N TYR A 157 -21.48 -8.38 -11.21
CA TYR A 157 -21.14 -6.98 -10.94
C TYR A 157 -21.02 -6.15 -12.22
N ASN A 158 -20.47 -6.67 -13.32
CA ASN A 158 -20.39 -5.95 -14.61
C ASN A 158 -21.78 -5.66 -15.21
N LEU A 159 -22.70 -6.64 -15.20
CA LEU A 159 -24.05 -6.45 -15.75
C LEU A 159 -24.94 -5.60 -14.81
N THR A 160 -24.71 -5.65 -13.49
CA THR A 160 -25.50 -4.88 -12.52
C THR A 160 -24.96 -3.48 -12.27
N ALA A 161 -23.64 -3.23 -12.37
CA ALA A 161 -23.05 -1.89 -12.24
C ALA A 161 -23.48 -0.93 -13.36
N ILE A 162 -23.75 -1.45 -14.57
CA ILE A 162 -24.28 -0.66 -15.69
C ILE A 162 -25.74 -0.23 -15.45
N ILE A 163 -26.51 -0.99 -14.65
CA ILE A 163 -27.97 -0.80 -14.52
C ILE A 163 -28.37 -0.21 -13.15
N PHE A 164 -27.64 -0.54 -12.07
CA PHE A 164 -27.87 -0.02 -10.72
C PHE A 164 -26.52 0.04 -9.98
N GLY A 165 -26.03 1.26 -9.70
CA GLY A 165 -24.77 1.53 -8.99
C GLY A 165 -24.74 1.00 -7.54
N ASN A 166 -24.70 -0.31 -7.38
CA ASN A 166 -24.68 -1.00 -6.09
C ASN A 166 -23.29 -1.58 -5.82
N LEU A 167 -22.36 -0.68 -5.50
CA LEU A 167 -21.25 -1.00 -4.62
C LEU A 167 -21.83 -1.43 -3.24
N SER A 168 -21.21 -2.36 -2.51
CA SER A 168 -21.71 -2.78 -1.19
C SER A 168 -21.87 -1.55 -0.28
N LEU A 169 -22.93 -1.47 0.53
CA LEU A 169 -23.13 -0.33 1.44
C LEU A 169 -21.89 -0.06 2.30
N MET A 170 -21.18 -1.12 2.72
CA MET A 170 -19.92 -1.01 3.45
C MET A 170 -18.79 -0.36 2.65
N ASP A 171 -18.64 -0.70 1.37
CA ASP A 171 -17.62 -0.10 0.51
C ASP A 171 -17.97 1.36 0.21
N ASN A 172 -19.26 1.68 0.03
CA ASN A 172 -19.74 3.07 -0.09
C ASN A 172 -19.44 3.86 1.19
N VAL A 173 -19.59 3.26 2.37
CA VAL A 173 -19.24 3.88 3.65
C VAL A 173 -17.73 4.11 3.74
N GLN A 174 -16.89 3.15 3.34
CA GLN A 174 -15.43 3.29 3.36
C GLN A 174 -14.93 4.33 2.35
N ALA A 175 -15.51 4.38 1.15
CA ALA A 175 -15.22 5.41 0.16
C ALA A 175 -15.67 6.80 0.65
N LEU A 176 -16.85 6.88 1.28
CA LEU A 176 -17.33 8.13 1.85
C LEU A 176 -16.45 8.60 3.03
N GLU A 177 -16.04 7.70 3.92
CA GLU A 177 -15.02 7.96 4.95
C GLU A 177 -13.74 8.52 4.33
N PHE A 178 -13.27 7.89 3.25
CA PHE A 178 -12.09 8.34 2.52
C PHE A 178 -12.18 9.80 2.08
N TYR A 179 -13.28 10.16 1.41
CA TYR A 179 -13.50 11.51 0.91
C TYR A 179 -13.72 12.55 2.02
N MET A 180 -14.50 12.21 3.05
CA MET A 180 -14.78 13.11 4.16
C MET A 180 -13.51 13.42 4.97
N GLU A 181 -12.61 12.46 5.08
CA GLU A 181 -11.38 12.62 5.86
C GLU A 181 -10.27 13.32 5.08
N ASN A 182 -10.03 12.96 3.82
CA ASN A 182 -8.86 13.47 3.09
C ASN A 182 -9.12 14.78 2.33
N ARG A 183 -10.37 15.21 2.11
CA ARG A 183 -10.76 16.32 1.22
C ARG A 183 -10.10 16.24 -0.17
N GLU A 184 -10.53 17.08 -1.11
CA GLU A 184 -9.86 17.09 -2.42
C GLU A 184 -8.41 17.58 -2.33
N SER A 185 -8.12 18.52 -1.43
CA SER A 185 -6.77 19.06 -1.22
C SER A 185 -5.81 18.03 -0.62
N GLY A 186 -6.23 17.27 0.39
CA GLY A 186 -5.39 16.25 1.01
C GLY A 186 -5.17 15.04 0.10
N ILE A 187 -6.17 14.62 -0.68
CA ILE A 187 -5.98 13.60 -1.73
C ILE A 187 -4.90 14.06 -2.73
N ARG A 188 -5.01 15.29 -3.24
CA ARG A 188 -4.01 15.85 -4.17
C ARG A 188 -2.63 15.97 -3.51
N ASN A 189 -2.55 16.30 -2.22
CA ASN A 189 -1.29 16.37 -1.49
C ASN A 189 -0.62 14.99 -1.36
N ILE A 190 -1.40 13.96 -1.03
CA ILE A 190 -0.91 12.57 -0.99
C ILE A 190 -0.38 12.16 -2.37
N LEU A 191 -1.13 12.40 -3.45
CA LEU A 191 -0.69 12.05 -4.80
C LEU A 191 0.59 12.78 -5.23
N LYS A 192 0.74 14.06 -4.86
CA LYS A 192 1.95 14.84 -5.15
C LYS A 192 3.14 14.35 -4.32
N SER A 193 2.96 14.12 -3.03
CA SER A 193 4.03 13.68 -2.11
C SER A 193 4.54 12.27 -2.41
N HIS A 194 3.70 11.41 -2.97
CA HIS A 194 4.07 10.05 -3.38
C HIS A 194 4.72 10.00 -4.77
N ARG A 195 4.87 11.14 -5.45
CA ARG A 195 5.69 11.26 -6.66
C ARG A 195 7.11 11.64 -6.24
N LEU A 196 7.95 10.62 -6.10
CA LEU A 196 9.32 10.79 -5.62
C LEU A 196 10.24 11.35 -6.72
N ASN A 197 11.11 12.27 -6.32
CA ASN A 197 12.26 12.74 -7.10
C ASN A 197 13.52 12.01 -6.59
N ASP A 198 14.62 12.01 -7.34
CA ASP A 198 15.86 11.32 -6.94
C ASP A 198 16.40 11.75 -5.56
N ALA A 199 16.26 13.05 -5.24
CA ALA A 199 16.63 13.60 -3.94
C ALA A 199 15.72 13.09 -2.82
N THR A 200 14.40 13.06 -3.02
CA THR A 200 13.46 12.54 -2.01
C THR A 200 13.61 11.04 -1.82
N PHE A 201 13.98 10.33 -2.89
CA PHE A 201 14.33 8.92 -2.86
C PHE A 201 15.50 8.65 -1.91
N SER A 202 16.57 9.43 -2.04
CA SER A 202 17.77 9.30 -1.20
C SER A 202 17.48 9.59 0.28
N ILE A 203 16.66 10.62 0.53
CA ILE A 203 16.19 10.96 1.89
C ILE A 203 15.36 9.81 2.48
N LEU A 204 14.42 9.25 1.71
CA LEU A 204 13.58 8.14 2.18
C LEU A 204 14.42 6.88 2.45
N LYS A 205 15.39 6.55 1.58
CA LYS A 205 16.35 5.47 1.86
C LYS A 205 17.07 5.69 3.19
N PHE A 206 17.53 6.90 3.47
CA PHE A 206 18.15 7.24 4.74
C PHE A 206 17.20 7.08 5.93
N ILE A 207 15.95 7.56 5.81
CA ILE A 207 14.92 7.41 6.86
C ILE A 207 14.63 5.94 7.16
N VAL A 208 14.44 5.12 6.12
CA VAL A 208 14.18 3.68 6.27
C VAL A 208 15.39 2.98 6.90
N THR A 209 16.60 3.31 6.43
CA THR A 209 17.84 2.75 6.99
C THR A 209 17.97 3.07 8.48
N ALA A 210 17.71 4.31 8.88
CA ALA A 210 17.75 4.71 10.28
C ALA A 210 16.67 4.03 11.12
N GLY A 211 15.48 3.78 10.55
CA GLY A 211 14.38 3.12 11.23
C GLY A 211 14.60 1.62 11.46
N VAL A 212 15.32 0.95 10.56
CA VAL A 212 15.46 -0.52 10.56
C VAL A 212 16.85 -0.98 10.99
N HIS A 213 17.78 -0.04 11.20
CA HIS A 213 19.07 -0.31 11.82
C HIS A 213 18.89 -1.02 13.19
N PRO A 214 19.65 -2.10 13.50
CA PRO A 214 20.84 -2.61 12.81
C PRO A 214 20.59 -3.77 11.84
N GLN A 215 19.39 -3.91 11.28
CA GLN A 215 19.06 -4.97 10.33
C GLN A 215 19.53 -4.57 8.92
N TYR A 216 20.70 -5.07 8.51
CA TYR A 216 21.23 -4.92 7.17
C TYR A 216 21.82 -6.24 6.67
N ALA A 217 21.86 -6.40 5.35
CA ALA A 217 22.53 -7.50 4.68
C ALA A 217 23.53 -6.95 3.67
N ILE A 218 24.69 -7.60 3.56
CA ILE A 218 25.72 -7.32 2.58
C ILE A 218 25.65 -8.40 1.51
N LEU A 219 25.40 -8.03 0.26
CA LEU A 219 25.42 -8.98 -0.85
C LEU A 219 26.82 -9.58 -1.03
N ASP A 220 26.87 -10.87 -1.36
CA ASP A 220 28.12 -11.56 -1.62
C ASP A 220 28.70 -11.12 -2.98
N GLN A 221 29.90 -10.54 -2.94
CA GLN A 221 30.60 -10.02 -4.11
C GLN A 221 30.96 -11.10 -5.13
N TYR A 222 31.13 -12.34 -4.67
CA TYR A 222 31.48 -13.47 -5.54
C TYR A 222 30.24 -14.19 -6.11
N ASN A 223 29.04 -13.78 -5.68
CA ASN A 223 27.79 -14.32 -6.16
C ASN A 223 27.11 -13.36 -7.14
N SER A 224 27.65 -13.31 -8.36
CA SER A 224 27.00 -12.57 -9.45
C SER A 224 25.72 -13.28 -9.91
N TYR A 225 24.67 -12.51 -10.15
CA TYR A 225 23.41 -13.05 -10.62
C TYR A 225 23.59 -13.75 -11.97
N LYS A 226 23.12 -15.00 -12.04
CA LYS A 226 22.95 -15.76 -13.28
C LYS A 226 21.57 -16.39 -13.25
N VAL A 227 20.95 -16.55 -14.41
CA VAL A 227 19.62 -17.18 -14.50
C VAL A 227 19.70 -18.58 -13.89
N GLY A 228 18.92 -18.82 -12.82
CA GLY A 228 18.91 -20.08 -12.07
C GLY A 228 19.82 -20.12 -10.84
N ASN A 229 20.65 -19.10 -10.60
CA ASN A 229 21.41 -18.96 -9.36
C ASN A 229 20.65 -18.12 -8.34
N GLU A 230 20.69 -18.54 -7.08
CA GLU A 230 20.18 -17.77 -5.95
C GLU A 230 21.18 -16.70 -5.51
N LEU A 231 20.68 -15.50 -5.21
CA LEU A 231 21.47 -14.43 -4.64
C LEU A 231 21.56 -14.59 -3.12
N PHE A 232 22.80 -14.55 -2.62
CA PHE A 232 23.12 -14.69 -1.21
C PHE A 232 23.57 -13.35 -0.63
N ALA A 233 23.10 -13.09 0.58
CA ALA A 233 23.47 -11.95 1.39
C ALA A 233 23.96 -12.41 2.76
N HIS A 234 24.95 -11.72 3.31
CA HIS A 234 25.46 -11.92 4.65
C HIS A 234 24.80 -10.92 5.59
N THR A 235 24.11 -11.43 6.60
CA THR A 235 23.62 -10.62 7.71
C THR A 235 24.51 -10.81 8.92
N ARG A 236 24.41 -9.90 9.90
CA ARG A 236 25.14 -10.04 11.18
C ARG A 236 24.84 -11.36 11.92
N ARG A 237 23.62 -11.91 11.78
CA ARG A 237 23.17 -13.10 12.52
C ARG A 237 23.25 -14.39 11.71
N LYS A 238 23.12 -14.31 10.39
CA LYS A 238 23.08 -15.45 9.49
C LYS A 238 23.91 -15.16 8.22
N PRO A 239 25.02 -15.88 8.00
CA PRO A 239 25.70 -15.85 6.71
C PRO A 239 24.85 -16.59 5.66
N PHE A 240 25.00 -16.24 4.38
CA PHE A 240 24.32 -16.88 3.24
C PHE A 240 22.79 -16.91 3.37
N ALA A 241 22.17 -15.78 3.69
CA ALA A 241 20.73 -15.60 3.62
C ALA A 241 20.30 -15.38 2.16
N ALA A 242 19.31 -16.14 1.68
CA ALA A 242 18.74 -16.00 0.35
C ALA A 242 17.56 -15.04 0.35
N LEU A 243 17.44 -14.22 -0.70
CA LEU A 243 16.30 -13.31 -0.94
C LEU A 243 14.97 -14.05 -0.93
N HIS A 244 13.96 -13.45 -0.29
CA HIS A 244 12.61 -14.00 -0.32
C HIS A 244 12.07 -13.90 -1.76
N PRO A 245 11.49 -14.97 -2.34
CA PRO A 245 11.12 -15.01 -3.77
C PRO A 245 10.08 -13.95 -4.17
N ASN A 246 9.28 -13.50 -3.21
CA ASN A 246 8.25 -12.49 -3.44
C ASN A 246 8.74 -11.04 -3.27
N SER A 247 10.00 -10.83 -2.87
CA SER A 247 10.56 -9.48 -2.74
C SER A 247 10.79 -8.86 -4.11
N CYS A 248 10.59 -7.54 -4.24
CA CYS A 248 10.84 -6.79 -5.47
C CYS A 248 12.27 -7.02 -5.99
N LEU A 249 13.26 -7.08 -5.09
CA LEU A 249 14.66 -7.29 -5.44
C LEU A 249 14.95 -8.72 -5.94
N ALA A 250 14.17 -9.71 -5.49
CA ALA A 250 14.26 -11.07 -6.00
C ALA A 250 13.63 -11.20 -7.40
N LEU A 251 12.55 -10.44 -7.64
CA LEU A 251 11.86 -10.39 -8.94
C LEU A 251 12.64 -9.56 -9.98
N LEU A 252 13.43 -8.59 -9.52
CA LEU A 252 14.23 -7.68 -10.35
C LEU A 252 15.72 -7.80 -9.98
N PRO A 253 16.36 -8.96 -10.21
CA PRO A 253 17.75 -9.19 -9.81
C PRO A 253 18.75 -8.30 -10.56
N GLU A 254 18.37 -7.77 -11.73
CA GLU A 254 19.19 -6.81 -12.48
C GLU A 254 19.43 -5.51 -11.71
N SER A 255 18.55 -5.16 -10.77
CA SER A 255 18.71 -3.98 -9.91
C SER A 255 19.87 -4.10 -8.91
N LEU A 256 20.32 -5.33 -8.63
CA LEU A 256 21.38 -5.64 -7.67
C LEU A 256 22.76 -5.79 -8.32
N ASP A 257 22.85 -5.64 -9.64
CA ASP A 257 24.11 -5.80 -10.37
C ASP A 257 25.03 -4.59 -10.14
N TYR A 258 26.26 -4.86 -9.67
CA TYR A 258 27.24 -3.84 -9.31
C TYR A 258 27.73 -3.05 -10.54
N ASP A 259 27.78 -3.71 -11.71
CA ASP A 259 28.33 -3.11 -12.93
C ASP A 259 27.35 -2.13 -13.61
N ARG A 260 26.06 -2.23 -13.30
CA ARG A 260 25.01 -1.37 -13.88
C ARG A 260 24.57 -0.23 -12.96
N SER A 261 24.92 -0.30 -11.69
CA SER A 261 24.44 0.65 -10.69
C SER A 261 25.54 1.65 -10.31
N ASP A 262 25.48 2.87 -10.85
CA ASP A 262 26.16 4.04 -10.25
C ASP A 262 25.63 4.32 -8.80
N LYS A 263 24.58 3.59 -8.38
CA LYS A 263 23.94 3.59 -7.05
C LYS A 263 24.65 2.67 -6.03
N VAL A 264 25.98 2.59 -6.08
CA VAL A 264 26.82 1.54 -5.44
C VAL A 264 26.63 1.29 -3.92
N ILE A 265 25.95 2.10 -3.11
CA ILE A 265 26.19 2.04 -1.64
C ILE A 265 24.95 1.81 -0.75
N LEU A 266 23.71 1.82 -1.27
CA LEU A 266 22.54 1.76 -0.37
C LEU A 266 21.41 0.84 -0.83
N TYR A 267 21.73 -0.36 -1.31
CA TYR A 267 20.77 -1.48 -1.21
C TYR A 267 20.83 -2.04 0.20
N PHE A 268 20.24 -1.30 1.15
CA PHE A 268 19.90 -1.87 2.45
C PHE A 268 18.73 -2.83 2.22
N LEU A 269 19.07 -4.11 2.04
CA LEU A 269 18.09 -5.18 1.94
C LEU A 269 17.18 -5.16 3.16
N LEU A 270 15.97 -4.64 2.97
CA LEU A 270 14.86 -4.87 3.87
C LEU A 270 14.00 -6.00 3.30
N PHE A 271 13.55 -6.87 4.20
CA PHE A 271 12.77 -8.09 3.98
C PHE A 271 13.56 -9.32 3.52
N LEU A 272 14.54 -9.63 4.36
CA LEU A 272 15.05 -10.99 4.54
C LEU A 272 14.76 -11.40 5.98
N LEU A 273 13.63 -12.09 6.20
CA LEU A 273 13.40 -13.10 7.25
C LEU A 273 11.89 -13.29 7.43
N GLU A 274 11.32 -14.21 6.67
CA GLU A 274 10.67 -15.37 7.31
C GLU A 274 11.56 -16.59 7.07
#